data_AF-A0A1L8R675-F1
#
_entry.id   AF-A0A1L8R675-F1
#
_cell.length_a   1.000
_cell.length_b   1.000
_cell.length_c   1.000
_cell.angle_alpha   90.00
_cell.angle_beta   90.00
_cell.angle_gamma   90.00
#
_symmetry.space_group_name_H-M   'P 1'
#
loop_
_entity.id
_entity.type
_entity.pdbx_description
1 polymer ?
#
loop_
_entity_poly.entity_id
_entity_poly.type
_entity_poly.pdbx_seq_one_letter_code
_entity_poly.pdbx_strand_id
1 'polypeptide(L)'
;MKRIFLLMGTLLLLASGACGYFLYQNQQLYHHSLEQADEAIAKKDYRNAAIHVERALFIKKSSKEALAYKEQLEPAMTLSDESNLDLTFISLQSKKILQIPQGSAELKAQARAWQDEVARLTEEKKELQNNLTELQTALKQNNVVKAEAELEILNKADEQATHLSEICEQRNTLALEFEILITKQKEQLQKEVNKAKELLTVGNYQEATAILNNS
;
A
#
# COMPACT_ATOMS: atom_id res chain seq x y z
N MET A 1 26.67 51.93 58.68
CA MET A 1 26.00 51.67 57.39
C MET A 1 26.93 50.99 56.37
N LYS A 2 27.50 49.80 56.67
CA LYS A 2 28.34 49.03 55.70
C LYS A 2 28.01 47.53 55.63
N ARG A 3 27.13 47.01 56.49
CA ARG A 3 26.78 45.57 56.55
C ARG A 3 25.53 45.18 55.78
N ILE A 4 24.72 46.14 55.31
CA ILE A 4 23.48 45.87 54.56
C ILE A 4 23.74 45.73 53.05
N PHE A 5 24.77 46.39 52.52
CA PHE A 5 25.11 46.33 51.08
C PHE A 5 25.71 44.98 50.63
N LEU A 6 26.24 44.17 51.55
CA LEU A 6 26.86 42.88 51.24
C LEU A 6 25.83 41.73 51.13
N LEU A 7 24.65 41.86 51.75
CA LEU A 7 23.60 40.84 51.71
C LEU A 7 22.67 40.97 50.49
N MET A 8 22.56 42.16 49.90
CA MET A 8 21.79 42.39 48.67
C MET A 8 22.52 41.94 47.39
N GLY A 9 23.86 41.88 47.40
CA GLY A 9 24.65 41.41 46.24
C GLY A 9 24.60 39.89 46.04
N THR A 10 24.53 39.11 47.12
CA THR A 10 24.44 37.64 47.07
C THR A 10 23.05 37.12 46.76
N LEU A 11 21.99 37.89 47.06
CA LEU A 11 20.60 37.51 46.75
C LEU A 11 20.29 37.61 45.24
N LEU A 12 20.92 38.55 44.52
CA LEU A 12 20.76 38.71 43.07
C LEU A 12 21.45 37.60 42.25
N LEU A 13 22.53 37.01 42.77
CA LEU A 13 23.26 35.89 42.14
C LEU A 13 22.55 34.54 42.32
N LEU A 14 21.82 34.34 43.43
CA LEU A 14 21.05 33.11 43.66
C LEU A 14 19.74 33.05 42.84
N ALA A 15 19.09 34.20 42.62
CA ALA A 15 17.87 34.28 41.80
C ALA A 15 18.13 34.06 40.29
N SER A 16 19.33 34.42 39.80
CA SER A 16 19.73 34.20 38.40
C SER A 16 20.17 32.76 38.13
N GLY A 17 20.74 32.06 39.11
CA GLY A 17 21.10 30.65 39.01
C GLY A 17 19.88 29.70 38.99
N ALA A 18 18.85 29.98 39.79
CA ALA A 18 17.64 29.15 39.85
C ALA A 18 16.81 29.21 38.55
N CYS A 19 16.68 30.39 37.94
CA CYS A 19 16.03 30.53 36.63
C CYS A 19 16.85 29.86 35.51
N GLY A 20 18.18 29.96 35.54
CA GLY A 20 19.06 29.31 34.56
C GLY A 20 19.01 27.77 34.65
N TYR A 21 19.01 27.21 35.86
CA TYR A 21 18.91 25.77 36.09
C TYR A 21 17.53 25.22 35.66
N PHE A 22 16.44 25.94 35.95
CA PHE A 22 15.09 25.57 35.51
C PHE A 22 14.94 25.58 33.98
N LEU A 23 15.50 26.59 33.30
CA LEU A 23 15.50 26.66 31.83
C LEU A 23 16.32 25.53 31.21
N TYR A 24 17.48 25.19 31.79
CA TYR A 24 18.31 24.08 31.34
C TYR A 24 17.62 22.72 31.51
N GLN A 25 17.00 22.47 32.67
CA GLN A 25 16.27 21.24 32.94
C GLN A 25 15.06 21.06 31.99
N ASN A 26 14.31 22.14 31.72
CA ASN A 26 13.22 22.09 30.74
C ASN A 26 13.72 21.82 29.31
N GLN A 27 14.90 22.34 28.95
CA GLN A 27 15.48 22.04 27.65
C GLN A 27 15.89 20.57 27.51
N GLN A 28 16.45 19.97 28.56
CA GLN A 28 16.75 18.53 28.57
C GLN A 28 15.48 17.67 28.47
N LEU A 29 14.44 18.00 29.25
CA LEU A 29 13.16 17.27 29.20
C LEU A 29 12.47 17.40 27.83
N TYR A 30 12.59 18.56 27.19
CA TYR A 30 12.10 18.78 25.83
C TYR A 30 12.78 17.83 24.83
N HIS A 31 14.11 17.80 24.80
CA HIS A 31 14.85 16.94 23.87
C HIS A 31 14.64 15.45 24.14
N HIS A 32 14.63 15.06 25.42
CA HIS A 32 14.35 13.68 25.80
C HIS A 32 12.93 13.24 25.38
N SER A 33 11.94 14.14 25.45
CA SER A 33 10.59 13.83 24.98
C SER A 33 10.55 13.60 23.46
N LEU A 34 11.31 14.36 22.67
CA LEU A 34 11.39 14.13 21.22
C LEU A 34 12.15 12.84 20.88
N GLU A 35 13.22 12.52 21.61
CA GLU A 35 13.95 11.26 21.46
C GLU A 35 13.04 10.04 21.71
N GLN A 36 12.24 10.08 22.79
CA GLN A 36 11.24 9.05 23.07
C GLN A 36 10.16 8.95 21.98
N ALA A 37 9.81 10.09 21.36
CA ALA A 37 8.88 10.07 20.23
C ALA A 37 9.49 9.36 19.01
N ASP A 38 10.76 9.64 18.68
CA ASP A 38 11.46 8.96 17.59
C ASP A 38 11.64 7.46 17.86
N GLU A 39 11.95 7.05 19.10
CA GLU A 39 11.99 5.64 19.47
C GLU A 39 10.64 4.93 19.28
N ALA A 40 9.54 5.60 19.62
CA ALA A 40 8.19 5.08 19.43
C ALA A 40 7.82 5.02 17.94
N ILE A 41 8.19 6.04 17.15
CA ILE A 41 8.02 6.07 15.69
C ILE A 41 8.76 4.91 15.02
N ALA A 42 10.00 4.64 15.42
CA ALA A 42 10.79 3.53 14.89
C ALA A 42 10.12 2.17 15.17
N LYS A 43 9.38 2.06 16.28
CA LYS A 43 8.59 0.88 16.64
C LYS A 43 7.18 0.89 16.02
N LYS A 44 6.85 1.87 15.18
CA LYS A 44 5.52 2.12 14.60
C LYS A 44 4.41 2.31 15.64
N ASP A 45 4.78 2.69 16.86
CA ASP A 45 3.85 2.99 17.95
C ASP A 45 3.49 4.48 17.91
N TYR A 46 2.73 4.86 16.87
CA TYR A 46 2.43 6.27 16.60
C TYR A 46 1.57 6.93 17.69
N ARG A 47 0.77 6.15 18.41
CA ARG A 47 -0.03 6.64 19.55
C ARG A 47 0.88 7.06 20.71
N ASN A 48 1.85 6.21 21.08
CA ASN A 48 2.82 6.60 22.10
C ASN A 48 3.74 7.73 21.63
N ALA A 49 4.16 7.73 20.36
CA ALA A 49 4.91 8.84 19.79
C ALA A 49 4.17 10.18 19.94
N ALA A 50 2.86 10.21 19.64
CA ALA A 50 2.04 11.40 19.80
C ALA A 50 2.00 11.91 21.25
N ILE A 51 1.92 11.00 22.23
CA ILE A 51 1.97 11.37 23.66
C ILE A 51 3.29 12.07 24.00
N HIS A 52 4.42 11.53 23.52
CA HIS A 52 5.74 12.12 23.76
C HIS A 52 5.92 13.49 23.07
N VAL A 53 5.36 13.66 21.86
CA VAL A 53 5.33 14.96 21.18
C VAL A 53 4.47 15.98 21.91
N GLU A 54 3.30 15.61 22.42
CA GLU A 54 2.47 16.50 23.24
C GLU A 54 3.17 16.90 24.53
N ARG A 55 3.98 16.01 25.15
CA ARG A 55 4.84 16.38 26.29
C ARG A 55 5.90 17.41 25.89
N ALA A 56 6.55 17.24 24.74
CA ALA A 56 7.52 18.22 24.23
C ALA A 56 6.86 19.58 23.97
N LEU A 57 5.63 19.60 23.41
CA LEU A 57 4.84 20.82 23.22
C LEU A 57 4.39 21.43 24.55
N PHE A 58 4.05 20.63 25.56
CA PHE A 58 3.73 21.16 26.89
C PHE A 58 4.92 21.91 27.50
N ILE A 59 6.13 21.36 27.36
CA ILE A 59 7.38 21.98 27.85
C ILE A 59 7.73 23.22 27.02
N LYS A 60 7.53 23.17 25.69
CA LYS A 60 7.85 24.25 24.75
C LYS A 60 6.73 24.44 23.72
N LYS A 61 5.69 25.18 24.14
CA LYS A 61 4.41 25.34 23.41
C LYS A 61 4.51 25.83 21.97
N SER A 62 5.51 26.63 21.66
CA SER A 62 5.72 27.22 20.33
C SER A 62 6.86 26.55 19.55
N SER A 63 7.28 25.34 19.94
CA SER A 63 8.35 24.65 19.22
C SER A 63 7.91 24.23 17.82
N LYS A 64 8.51 24.83 16.80
CA LYS A 64 8.27 24.49 15.39
C LYS A 64 8.58 23.02 15.09
N GLU A 65 9.64 22.49 15.72
CA GLU A 65 10.05 21.09 15.57
C GLU A 65 8.99 20.14 16.13
N ALA A 66 8.55 20.32 17.37
CA ALA A 66 7.53 19.45 17.97
C ALA A 66 6.16 19.59 17.25
N LEU A 67 5.82 20.78 16.75
CA LEU A 67 4.64 20.97 15.90
C LEU A 67 4.76 20.19 14.58
N ALA A 68 5.93 20.19 13.94
CA ALA A 68 6.16 19.41 12.73
C ALA A 68 6.04 17.89 12.98
N TYR A 69 6.56 17.39 14.11
CA TYR A 69 6.35 15.99 14.51
C TYR A 69 4.86 15.66 14.65
N LYS A 70 4.08 16.54 15.30
CA LYS A 70 2.64 16.37 15.47
C LYS A 70 1.90 16.31 14.13
N GLU A 71 2.20 17.25 13.23
CA GLU A 71 1.60 17.30 11.89
C GLU A 71 1.94 16.07 11.03
N GLN A 72 3.13 15.47 11.22
CA GLN A 72 3.53 14.23 10.55
C GLN A 72 2.87 12.98 11.16
N LEU A 73 2.63 12.97 12.47
CA LEU A 73 2.06 11.82 13.16
C LEU A 73 0.59 11.59 12.84
N GLU A 74 -0.21 12.64 12.62
CA GLU A 74 -1.63 12.53 12.27
C GLU A 74 -1.88 11.65 11.02
N PRO A 75 -1.26 11.91 9.85
CA PRO A 75 -1.38 11.02 8.69
C PRO A 75 -0.74 9.64 8.93
N ALA A 76 0.34 9.53 9.72
CA ALA A 76 0.96 8.23 10.01
C ALA A 76 0.05 7.32 10.85
N MET A 77 -0.62 7.88 11.87
CA MET A 77 -1.64 7.17 12.65
C MET A 77 -2.80 6.72 11.77
N THR A 78 -3.25 7.60 10.87
CA THR A 78 -4.34 7.29 9.92
C THR A 78 -3.97 6.12 9.00
N LEU A 79 -2.71 5.99 8.61
CA LEU A 79 -2.21 4.87 7.81
C LEU A 79 -2.04 3.57 8.63
N SER A 80 -1.91 3.68 9.95
CA SER A 80 -1.71 2.54 10.86
C SER A 80 -3.00 1.92 11.38
N ASP A 81 -4.09 2.68 11.40
CA ASP A 81 -5.39 2.15 11.76
C ASP A 81 -5.89 1.28 10.58
N GLU A 82 -5.72 -0.04 10.74
CA GLU A 82 -6.02 -1.07 9.74
C GLU A 82 -7.47 -0.94 9.25
N SER A 83 -7.61 -0.40 8.05
CA SER A 83 -8.82 -0.49 7.24
C SER A 83 -8.40 -0.58 5.79
N ASN A 84 -9.29 -1.07 4.93
CA ASN A 84 -9.13 -1.22 3.49
C ASN A 84 -8.84 0.14 2.81
N LEU A 85 -7.66 0.69 3.02
CA LEU A 85 -7.23 1.97 2.47
C LEU A 85 -6.82 1.75 1.02
N ASP A 86 -7.48 2.47 0.11
CA ASP A 86 -7.09 2.46 -1.29
C ASP A 86 -5.71 3.12 -1.49
N LEU A 87 -5.04 2.75 -2.58
CA LEU A 87 -3.68 3.24 -2.89
C LEU A 87 -3.61 4.77 -3.03
N THR A 88 -4.69 5.42 -3.45
CA THR A 88 -4.76 6.89 -3.58
C THR A 88 -4.74 7.54 -2.21
N PHE A 89 -5.49 6.97 -1.26
CA PHE A 89 -5.49 7.43 0.12
C PHE A 89 -4.11 7.27 0.76
N ILE A 90 -3.49 6.10 0.61
CA ILE A 90 -2.13 5.85 1.12
C ILE A 90 -1.14 6.86 0.52
N SER A 91 -1.26 7.12 -0.79
CA SER A 91 -0.43 8.10 -1.48
C SER A 91 -0.60 9.50 -0.91
N LEU A 92 -1.84 9.93 -0.66
CA LEU A 92 -2.17 11.24 -0.15
C LEU A 92 -1.59 11.48 1.25
N GLN A 93 -1.81 10.54 2.19
CA GLN A 93 -1.33 10.71 3.56
C GLN A 93 0.21 10.70 3.63
N SER A 94 0.85 9.80 2.87
CA SER A 94 2.32 9.76 2.79
C SER A 94 2.89 11.06 2.23
N LYS A 95 2.24 11.67 1.22
CA LYS A 95 2.62 12.99 0.69
C LYS A 95 2.51 14.08 1.75
N LYS A 96 1.47 14.08 2.59
CA LYS A 96 1.35 15.06 3.69
C LYS A 96 2.54 14.98 4.64
N ILE A 97 2.98 13.77 5.01
CA ILE A 97 4.18 13.58 5.86
C ILE A 97 5.43 14.17 5.22
N LEU A 98 5.61 13.94 3.91
CA LEU A 98 6.79 14.36 3.15
C LEU A 98 6.83 15.87 2.86
N GLN A 99 5.67 16.52 2.77
CA GLN A 99 5.56 17.97 2.54
C GLN A 99 6.04 18.79 3.73
N ILE A 100 6.05 18.22 4.93
CA ILE A 100 6.49 18.90 6.15
C ILE A 100 8.03 18.96 6.13
N PRO A 101 8.68 20.14 6.01
CA PRO A 101 10.12 20.22 5.77
C PRO A 101 10.98 19.80 6.97
N GLN A 102 10.47 20.01 8.18
CA GLN A 102 11.10 19.62 9.44
C GLN A 102 10.36 18.43 10.07
N GLY A 103 10.83 17.90 11.19
CA GLY A 103 10.18 16.78 11.87
C GLY A 103 11.01 15.49 11.85
N SER A 104 10.36 14.35 12.10
CA SER A 104 11.01 13.05 12.23
C SER A 104 11.55 12.57 10.87
N ALA A 105 12.84 12.28 10.82
CA ALA A 105 13.48 11.66 9.65
C ALA A 105 12.93 10.25 9.41
N GLU A 106 12.60 9.53 10.48
CA GLU A 106 12.07 8.18 10.44
C GLU A 106 10.66 8.16 9.82
N LEU A 107 9.76 9.07 10.23
CA LEU A 107 8.44 9.18 9.58
C LEU A 107 8.55 9.49 8.08
N LYS A 108 9.53 10.31 7.67
CA LYS A 108 9.78 10.57 6.25
C LYS A 108 10.31 9.35 5.51
N ALA A 109 11.17 8.54 6.15
CA ALA A 109 11.65 7.30 5.57
C ALA A 109 10.50 6.31 5.36
N GLN A 110 9.65 6.13 6.37
CA GLN A 110 8.46 5.29 6.30
C GLN A 110 7.46 5.80 5.24
N ALA A 111 7.25 7.11 5.14
CA ALA A 111 6.39 7.69 4.11
C ALA A 111 6.91 7.51 2.68
N ARG A 112 8.24 7.49 2.48
CA ARG A 112 8.84 7.10 1.19
C ARG A 112 8.59 5.63 0.89
N ALA A 113 8.80 4.75 1.86
CA ALA A 113 8.51 3.33 1.69
C ALA A 113 7.04 3.07 1.32
N TRP A 114 6.08 3.79 1.91
CA TRP A 114 4.67 3.73 1.49
C TRP A 114 4.45 4.24 0.06
N GLN A 115 5.14 5.32 -0.37
CA GLN A 115 5.06 5.77 -1.77
C GLN A 115 5.63 4.74 -2.74
N ASP A 116 6.76 4.13 -2.40
CA ASP A 116 7.42 3.13 -3.22
C ASP A 116 6.53 1.88 -3.37
N GLU A 117 5.90 1.46 -2.27
CA GLU A 117 4.94 0.35 -2.29
C GLU A 117 3.69 0.68 -3.10
N VAL A 118 3.12 1.89 -2.95
CA VAL A 118 2.00 2.34 -3.80
C VAL A 118 2.39 2.33 -5.27
N ALA A 119 3.60 2.80 -5.62
CA ALA A 119 4.07 2.79 -6.99
C ALA A 119 4.21 1.36 -7.54
N ARG A 120 4.75 0.44 -6.74
CA ARG A 120 4.87 -0.99 -7.08
C ARG A 120 3.51 -1.61 -7.33
N LEU A 121 2.56 -1.45 -6.39
CA LEU A 121 1.20 -1.99 -6.49
C LEU A 121 0.40 -1.36 -7.64
N THR A 122 0.66 -0.08 -7.96
CA THR A 122 0.04 0.58 -9.11
C THR A 122 0.52 -0.01 -10.43
N GLU A 123 1.81 -0.31 -10.56
CA GLU A 123 2.34 -0.95 -11.77
C GLU A 123 1.86 -2.40 -11.89
N GLU A 124 1.81 -3.14 -10.78
CA GLU A 124 1.22 -4.49 -10.73
C GLU A 124 -0.24 -4.48 -11.21
N LYS A 125 -1.07 -3.56 -10.67
CA LYS A 125 -2.46 -3.38 -11.11
C LYS A 125 -2.52 -3.11 -12.62
N LYS A 126 -1.63 -2.28 -13.14
CA LYS A 126 -1.58 -1.92 -14.57
C LYS A 126 -1.18 -3.12 -15.44
N GLU A 127 -0.20 -3.91 -15.03
CA GLU A 127 0.20 -5.13 -15.74
C GLU A 127 -0.95 -6.13 -15.82
N LEU A 128 -1.60 -6.41 -14.68
CA LEU A 128 -2.76 -7.30 -14.66
C LEU A 128 -3.93 -6.76 -15.49
N GLN A 129 -4.12 -5.45 -15.55
CA GLN A 129 -5.14 -4.85 -16.39
C GLN A 129 -4.82 -4.95 -17.90
N ASN A 130 -3.55 -4.94 -18.28
CA ASN A 130 -3.14 -5.27 -19.64
C ASN A 130 -3.46 -6.74 -19.95
N ASN A 131 -3.11 -7.67 -19.05
CA ASN A 131 -3.39 -9.10 -19.24
C ASN A 131 -4.89 -9.39 -19.33
N LEU A 132 -5.73 -8.68 -18.57
CA LEU A 132 -7.19 -8.72 -18.73
C LEU A 132 -7.64 -8.31 -20.14
N THR A 133 -7.04 -7.26 -20.69
CA THR A 133 -7.32 -6.80 -22.06
C THR A 133 -6.85 -7.80 -23.10
N GLU A 134 -5.70 -8.45 -22.87
CA GLU A 134 -5.18 -9.51 -23.72
C GLU A 134 -6.07 -10.75 -23.69
N LEU A 135 -6.54 -11.17 -22.51
CA LEU A 135 -7.52 -12.24 -22.34
C LEU A 135 -8.82 -11.95 -23.11
N GLN A 136 -9.40 -10.75 -22.92
CA GLN A 136 -10.60 -10.34 -23.66
C GLN A 136 -10.39 -10.41 -25.18
N THR A 137 -9.22 -10.00 -25.66
CA THR A 137 -8.89 -10.01 -27.08
C THR A 137 -8.73 -11.44 -27.59
N ALA A 138 -8.04 -12.30 -26.84
CA ALA A 138 -7.86 -13.71 -27.18
C ALA A 138 -9.20 -14.45 -27.26
N LEU A 139 -10.10 -14.20 -26.30
CA LEU A 139 -11.46 -14.75 -26.30
C LEU A 139 -12.26 -14.31 -27.53
N LYS A 140 -12.23 -13.02 -27.89
CA LYS A 140 -12.89 -12.51 -29.11
C LYS A 140 -12.34 -13.12 -30.40
N GLN A 141 -11.05 -13.46 -30.41
CA GLN A 141 -10.38 -14.11 -31.54
C GLN A 141 -10.55 -15.64 -31.55
N ASN A 142 -11.24 -16.22 -30.56
CA ASN A 142 -11.29 -17.67 -30.30
C ASN A 142 -9.89 -18.31 -30.18
N ASN A 143 -8.87 -17.53 -29.77
CA ASN A 143 -7.52 -18.02 -29.56
C ASN A 143 -7.41 -18.63 -28.15
N VAL A 144 -7.78 -19.91 -28.05
CA VAL A 144 -7.85 -20.65 -26.80
C VAL A 144 -6.50 -20.73 -26.08
N VAL A 145 -5.41 -21.03 -26.81
CA VAL A 145 -4.08 -21.19 -26.22
C VAL A 145 -3.62 -19.89 -25.57
N LYS A 146 -3.83 -18.75 -26.25
CA LYS A 146 -3.50 -17.45 -25.67
C LYS A 146 -4.41 -17.13 -24.47
N ALA A 147 -5.71 -17.36 -24.57
CA ALA A 147 -6.65 -17.07 -23.49
C ALA A 147 -6.33 -17.88 -22.21
N GLU A 148 -5.96 -19.15 -22.34
CA GLU A 148 -5.54 -19.98 -21.22
C GLU A 148 -4.28 -19.43 -20.52
N ALA A 149 -3.27 -19.04 -21.30
CA ALA A 149 -2.03 -18.48 -20.77
C ALA A 149 -2.26 -17.17 -20.00
N GLU A 150 -3.07 -16.25 -20.55
CA GLU A 150 -3.39 -14.99 -19.84
C GLU A 150 -4.20 -15.25 -18.56
N LEU A 151 -5.13 -16.19 -18.59
CA LEU A 151 -5.93 -16.57 -17.42
C LEU A 151 -5.05 -17.19 -16.32
N GLU A 152 -4.06 -18.00 -16.66
CA GLU A 152 -3.11 -18.56 -15.69
C GLU A 152 -2.33 -17.45 -14.97
N ILE A 153 -1.89 -16.41 -15.69
CA ILE A 153 -1.22 -15.26 -15.07
C ILE A 153 -2.17 -14.54 -14.11
N LEU A 154 -3.40 -14.25 -14.55
CA LEU A 154 -4.41 -13.55 -13.74
C LEU A 154 -4.87 -14.35 -12.51
N ASN A 155 -4.78 -15.68 -12.56
CA ASN A 155 -5.12 -16.55 -11.41
C ASN A 155 -4.06 -16.53 -10.30
N LYS A 156 -2.88 -15.95 -10.55
CA LYS A 156 -1.84 -15.75 -9.53
C LYS A 156 -2.08 -14.50 -8.67
N ALA A 157 -2.99 -13.62 -9.09
CA ALA A 157 -3.34 -12.42 -8.32
C ALA A 157 -4.02 -12.79 -6.99
N ASP A 158 -3.63 -12.09 -5.91
CA ASP A 158 -4.25 -12.26 -4.59
C ASP A 158 -5.68 -11.69 -4.59
N GLU A 159 -6.67 -12.58 -4.52
CA GLU A 159 -8.09 -12.22 -4.51
C GLU A 159 -8.51 -11.43 -3.26
N GLN A 160 -7.73 -11.50 -2.18
CA GLN A 160 -8.01 -10.75 -0.95
C GLN A 160 -7.47 -9.31 -1.04
N ALA A 161 -6.64 -9.00 -2.02
CA ALA A 161 -6.04 -7.69 -2.18
C ALA A 161 -7.07 -6.66 -2.63
N THR A 162 -7.41 -5.71 -1.75
CA THR A 162 -8.43 -4.68 -2.02
C THR A 162 -8.15 -3.88 -3.29
N HIS A 163 -6.88 -3.59 -3.60
CA HIS A 163 -6.51 -2.79 -4.78
C HIS A 163 -6.73 -3.53 -6.13
N LEU A 164 -6.94 -4.85 -6.08
CA LEU A 164 -7.16 -5.73 -7.23
C LEU A 164 -8.61 -6.22 -7.36
N SER A 165 -9.54 -5.79 -6.50
CA SER A 165 -10.92 -6.31 -6.46
C SER A 165 -11.61 -6.28 -7.84
N GLU A 166 -11.58 -5.13 -8.52
CA GLU A 166 -12.17 -4.95 -9.86
C GLU A 166 -11.52 -5.87 -10.91
N ILE A 167 -10.21 -6.09 -10.81
CA ILE A 167 -9.46 -6.97 -11.72
C ILE A 167 -9.90 -8.42 -11.52
N CYS A 168 -10.01 -8.85 -10.26
CA CYS A 168 -10.43 -10.21 -9.91
C CYS A 168 -11.88 -10.48 -10.34
N GLU A 169 -12.78 -9.51 -10.15
CA GLU A 169 -14.17 -9.60 -10.62
C GLU A 169 -14.24 -9.77 -12.13
N GLN A 170 -13.54 -8.92 -12.90
CA GLN A 170 -13.51 -9.01 -14.36
C GLN A 170 -12.89 -10.31 -14.84
N ARG A 171 -11.79 -10.76 -14.21
CA ARG A 171 -11.16 -12.04 -14.48
C ARG A 171 -12.16 -13.18 -14.31
N ASN A 172 -12.93 -13.19 -13.23
CA ASN A 172 -13.92 -14.25 -12.98
C ASN A 172 -15.01 -14.29 -14.06
N THR A 173 -15.46 -13.14 -14.54
CA THR A 173 -16.39 -13.08 -15.69
C THR A 173 -15.76 -13.68 -16.95
N LEU A 174 -14.52 -13.31 -17.28
CA LEU A 174 -13.84 -13.80 -18.48
C LEU A 174 -13.46 -15.28 -18.38
N ALA A 175 -13.15 -15.77 -17.18
CA ALA A 175 -12.93 -17.20 -16.92
C ALA A 175 -14.18 -18.02 -17.28
N LEU A 176 -15.38 -17.53 -16.90
CA LEU A 176 -16.63 -18.18 -17.27
C LEU A 176 -16.86 -18.15 -18.79
N GLU A 177 -16.55 -17.03 -19.47
CA GLU A 177 -16.61 -16.95 -20.93
C GLU A 177 -15.66 -17.95 -21.61
N PHE A 178 -14.44 -18.08 -21.08
CA PHE A 178 -13.45 -19.06 -21.53
C PHE A 178 -13.99 -20.50 -21.38
N GLU A 179 -14.54 -20.86 -20.22
CA GLU A 179 -15.12 -22.18 -19.97
C GLU A 179 -16.27 -22.50 -20.94
N ILE A 180 -17.14 -21.53 -21.22
CA ILE A 180 -18.23 -21.66 -22.19
C ILE A 180 -17.67 -21.91 -23.60
N LEU A 181 -16.62 -21.17 -24.00
CA LEU A 181 -15.97 -21.33 -25.30
C LEU A 181 -15.38 -22.74 -25.45
N ILE A 182 -14.60 -23.19 -24.46
CA ILE A 182 -14.01 -24.54 -24.44
C ILE A 182 -15.09 -25.62 -24.53
N THR A 183 -16.17 -25.47 -23.76
CA THR A 183 -17.27 -26.44 -23.75
C THR A 183 -17.92 -26.54 -25.13
N LYS A 184 -18.21 -25.40 -25.78
CA LYS A 184 -18.77 -25.39 -27.14
C LYS A 184 -17.85 -26.03 -28.17
N GLN A 185 -16.55 -25.74 -28.12
CA GLN A 185 -15.59 -26.36 -29.04
C GLN A 185 -15.51 -27.87 -28.82
N LYS A 186 -15.49 -28.33 -27.57
CA LYS A 186 -15.50 -29.75 -27.24
C LYS A 186 -16.75 -30.47 -27.73
N GLU A 187 -17.93 -29.85 -27.57
CA GLU A 187 -19.18 -30.39 -28.09
C GLU A 187 -19.19 -30.48 -29.62
N GLN A 188 -18.66 -29.47 -30.31
CA GLN A 188 -18.54 -29.47 -31.77
C GLN A 188 -17.59 -30.57 -32.24
N LEU A 189 -16.41 -30.69 -31.63
CA LEU A 189 -15.46 -31.75 -31.92
C LEU A 189 -16.07 -33.14 -31.70
N GLN A 190 -16.83 -33.32 -30.61
CA GLN A 190 -17.50 -34.58 -30.32
C GLN A 190 -18.55 -34.94 -31.39
N LYS A 191 -19.29 -33.96 -31.91
CA LYS A 191 -20.24 -34.17 -33.02
C LYS A 191 -19.52 -34.58 -34.30
N GLU A 192 -18.40 -33.92 -34.63
CA GLU A 192 -17.59 -34.25 -35.81
C GLU A 192 -17.00 -35.66 -35.72
N VAL A 193 -16.47 -36.03 -34.55
CA VAL A 193 -15.98 -37.39 -34.28
C VAL A 193 -17.12 -38.43 -34.41
N ASN A 194 -18.31 -38.14 -33.89
CA ASN A 194 -19.45 -39.06 -34.00
C ASN A 194 -19.90 -39.22 -35.46
N LYS A 195 -19.98 -38.12 -36.22
CA LYS A 195 -20.28 -38.15 -37.67
C LYS A 195 -19.25 -38.96 -38.44
N ALA A 196 -17.95 -38.78 -38.14
CA ALA A 196 -16.90 -39.57 -38.77
C ALA A 196 -17.05 -41.07 -38.49
N LYS A 197 -17.41 -41.45 -37.25
CA LYS A 197 -17.68 -42.86 -36.89
C LYS A 197 -18.86 -43.46 -37.66
N GLU A 198 -19.94 -42.70 -37.83
CA GLU A 198 -21.09 -43.12 -38.64
C GLU A 198 -20.68 -43.35 -40.10
N LEU A 199 -19.92 -42.42 -40.70
CA LEU A 199 -19.41 -42.53 -42.07
C LEU A 199 -18.50 -43.75 -42.27
N LEU A 200 -17.62 -44.04 -41.30
CA LEU A 200 -16.80 -45.26 -41.31
C LEU A 200 -17.67 -46.52 -41.29
N THR A 201 -18.76 -46.51 -40.52
CA THR A 201 -19.66 -47.67 -40.38
C THR A 201 -20.39 -47.97 -41.70
N VAL A 202 -20.74 -46.95 -42.47
CA VAL A 202 -21.39 -47.10 -43.79
C VAL A 202 -20.40 -47.20 -44.96
N GLY A 203 -19.09 -47.30 -44.68
CA GLY A 203 -18.04 -47.51 -45.68
C GLY A 203 -17.58 -46.26 -46.44
N ASN A 204 -17.96 -45.05 -45.99
CA ASN A 204 -17.54 -43.79 -46.60
C ASN A 204 -16.23 -43.27 -45.95
N TYR A 205 -15.13 -43.98 -46.24
CA TYR A 205 -13.83 -43.76 -45.60
C TYR A 205 -13.16 -42.42 -45.95
N GLN A 206 -13.34 -41.94 -47.19
CA GLN A 206 -12.74 -40.67 -47.63
C GLN A 206 -13.30 -39.49 -46.85
N GLU A 207 -14.63 -39.41 -46.73
CA GLU A 207 -15.28 -38.30 -46.03
C GLU A 207 -15.03 -38.35 -44.51
N ALA A 208 -15.01 -39.55 -43.91
CA ALA A 208 -14.65 -39.70 -42.50
C ALA A 208 -13.21 -39.24 -42.20
N THR A 209 -12.26 -39.58 -43.07
CA THR A 209 -10.84 -39.18 -42.92
C THR A 209 -10.69 -37.67 -43.10
N ALA A 210 -11.45 -37.06 -44.02
CA ALA A 210 -11.43 -35.61 -44.22
C ALA A 210 -11.94 -34.83 -43.00
N ILE A 211 -12.94 -35.34 -42.27
CA ILE A 211 -13.40 -34.72 -41.02
C ILE A 211 -12.30 -34.82 -39.96
N LEU A 212 -11.80 -36.03 -39.67
CA LEU A 212 -10.82 -36.26 -38.60
C LEU A 212 -9.48 -35.52 -38.79
N ASN A 213 -9.11 -35.20 -40.03
CA ASN A 213 -7.89 -34.45 -40.31
C ASN A 213 -8.06 -32.91 -40.22
N ASN A 214 -9.30 -32.41 -40.18
CA ASN A 214 -9.62 -30.98 -40.12
C ASN A 214 -10.27 -30.55 -38.80
N SER A 215 -10.69 -31.52 -37.98
CA SER A 215 -11.18 -31.39 -36.61
C SER A 215 -10.03 -31.25 -35.60
#